data_AF-A0A2P5K3E1-F1
#
_entry.id   AF-A0A2P5K3E1-F1
#
_cell.length_a   1.000
_cell.length_b   1.000
_cell.length_c   1.000
_cell.angle_alpha   90.00
_cell.angle_beta   90.00
_cell.angle_gamma   90.00
#
_symmetry.space_group_name_H-M   'P 1'
#
loop_
_entity.id
_entity.type
_entity.pdbx_description
1 polymer ?
#
loop_
_entity_poly.entity_id
_entity_poly.type
_entity_poly.pdbx_seq_one_letter_code
_entity_poly.pdbx_strand_id
1 'polypeptide(L)'
;MVDAWESKEKVIIPVNDPQTIATAIACGDPIDGLGALKALKETNGMAVSVSDEEVLEARDFMGKHGIFVEPSGAVAYAGARRITERLDKKIVVCMGTGHGLKDMCGI
;
A
#
# COMPACT_ATOMS: atom_id res chain seq x y z
N MET A 1 0.50 -10.23 -3.89
CA MET A 1 1.71 -9.69 -4.57
C MET A 1 2.95 -9.68 -3.69
N VAL A 2 2.86 -9.15 -2.46
CA VAL A 2 4.00 -9.12 -1.52
C VAL A 2 4.59 -10.52 -1.32
N ASP A 3 3.73 -11.52 -1.08
CA ASP A 3 4.17 -12.91 -0.92
C ASP A 3 4.94 -13.43 -2.14
N ALA A 4 4.46 -13.15 -3.36
CA ALA A 4 5.13 -13.51 -4.60
C ALA A 4 6.50 -12.81 -4.75
N TRP A 5 6.59 -11.55 -4.31
CA TRP A 5 7.85 -10.80 -4.30
C TRP A 5 8.87 -11.39 -3.32
N GLU A 6 8.44 -11.69 -2.08
CA GLU A 6 9.31 -12.23 -1.03
C GLU A 6 9.80 -13.64 -1.33
N SER A 7 8.92 -14.49 -1.87
CA SER A 7 9.26 -15.85 -2.31
C SER A 7 10.03 -15.91 -3.64
N LYS A 8 10.18 -14.77 -4.35
CA LYS A 8 10.76 -14.68 -5.70
C LYS A 8 10.04 -15.55 -6.73
N GLU A 9 8.77 -15.85 -6.47
CA GLU A 9 7.88 -16.56 -7.37
C GLU A 9 7.66 -15.76 -8.66
N LYS A 10 7.44 -16.47 -9.77
CA LYS A 10 7.05 -15.84 -11.05
C LYS A 10 5.54 -15.76 -11.24
N VAL A 11 4.79 -16.27 -10.27
CA VAL A 11 3.33 -16.36 -10.29
C VAL A 11 2.77 -15.66 -9.08
N ILE A 12 1.60 -15.04 -9.25
CA ILE A 12 0.80 -14.52 -8.14
C ILE A 12 -0.28 -15.55 -7.89
N ILE A 13 -0.33 -16.07 -6.68
CA ILE A 13 -1.42 -16.94 -6.24
C ILE A 13 -2.57 -16.00 -5.84
N PRO A 14 -3.75 -16.09 -6.48
CA PRO A 14 -4.88 -15.28 -6.12
C PRO A 14 -5.32 -15.51 -4.67
N VAL A 15 -5.69 -14.43 -3.98
CA VAL A 15 -6.36 -14.51 -2.68
C VAL A 15 -7.86 -14.50 -2.91
N ASN A 16 -8.55 -15.55 -2.47
CA ASN A 16 -10.01 -15.57 -2.51
C ASN A 16 -10.57 -14.68 -1.39
N ASP A 17 -11.57 -13.86 -1.74
CA ASP A 17 -12.28 -12.97 -0.81
C ASP A 17 -11.33 -12.07 0.03
N PRO A 18 -10.52 -11.22 -0.62
CA PRO A 18 -9.53 -10.38 0.08
C PRO A 18 -10.21 -9.42 1.07
N GLN A 19 -9.84 -9.51 2.34
CA GLN A 19 -10.37 -8.66 3.40
C GLN A 19 -9.38 -7.56 3.78
N THR A 20 -9.84 -6.31 3.73
CA THR A 20 -9.15 -5.13 4.27
C THR A 20 -10.12 -3.95 4.31
N ILE A 21 -9.93 -3.04 5.27
CA ILE A 21 -10.62 -1.74 5.27
C ILE A 21 -10.25 -0.88 4.05
N ALA A 22 -9.11 -1.14 3.40
CA ALA A 22 -8.63 -0.43 2.23
C ALA A 22 -9.30 -0.96 0.96
N THR A 23 -10.63 -0.84 0.89
CA THR A 23 -11.49 -1.50 -0.11
C THR A 23 -11.08 -1.27 -1.57
N ALA A 24 -10.52 -0.10 -1.91
CA ALA A 24 -10.07 0.19 -3.27
C ALA A 24 -8.88 -0.68 -3.74
N ILE A 25 -8.18 -1.35 -2.81
CA ILE A 25 -7.09 -2.28 -3.10
C ILE A 25 -7.39 -3.71 -2.60
N ALA A 26 -8.63 -4.00 -2.19
CA ALA A 26 -9.09 -5.34 -1.85
C ALA A 26 -9.23 -6.21 -3.12
N CYS A 27 -8.11 -6.44 -3.81
CA CYS A 27 -8.01 -7.15 -5.08
C CYS A 27 -7.09 -8.35 -4.92
N GLY A 28 -7.70 -9.54 -4.88
CA GLY A 28 -6.99 -10.80 -4.65
C GLY A 28 -6.23 -11.30 -5.88
N ASP A 29 -6.68 -10.92 -7.07
CA ASP A 29 -6.06 -11.27 -8.36
C ASP A 29 -5.81 -9.99 -9.20
N PRO A 30 -4.68 -9.29 -8.98
CA PRO A 30 -4.39 -8.04 -9.66
C PRO A 30 -4.11 -8.26 -11.15
N ILE A 31 -4.92 -7.62 -12.00
CA ILE A 31 -4.88 -7.74 -13.47
C ILE A 31 -3.47 -7.57 -14.04
N ASP A 32 -2.71 -6.58 -13.57
CA ASP A 32 -1.33 -6.31 -14.02
C ASP A 32 -0.29 -6.60 -12.92
N GLY A 33 -0.54 -7.60 -12.08
CA GLY A 33 0.34 -7.96 -10.99
C GLY A 33 1.73 -8.41 -11.45
N LEU A 34 1.82 -9.12 -12.60
CA LEU A 34 3.10 -9.52 -13.19
C LEU A 34 3.90 -8.31 -13.71
N GLY A 35 3.21 -7.30 -14.28
CA GLY A 35 3.82 -6.03 -14.66
C GLY A 35 4.41 -5.31 -13.45
N ALA A 36 3.68 -5.27 -12.33
CA ALA A 36 4.18 -4.72 -11.07
C ALA A 36 5.42 -5.46 -10.54
N LEU A 37 5.42 -6.80 -10.53
CA LEU A 37 6.60 -7.59 -10.11
C LEU A 37 7.82 -7.34 -11.00
N LYS A 38 7.60 -7.21 -12.31
CA LYS A 38 8.67 -6.86 -13.27
C LYS A 38 9.24 -5.47 -12.96
N ALA A 39 8.39 -4.46 -12.77
CA ALA A 39 8.81 -3.10 -12.46
C ALA A 39 9.61 -3.03 -11.15
N LEU A 40 9.19 -3.75 -10.10
CA LEU A 40 9.95 -3.87 -8.85
C LEU A 40 11.35 -4.46 -9.09
N LYS A 41 11.45 -5.48 -9.95
CA LYS A 41 12.74 -6.11 -10.28
C LYS A 41 13.67 -5.17 -11.05
N GLU A 42 13.16 -4.50 -12.07
CA GLU A 42 13.92 -3.60 -12.94
C GLU A 42 14.41 -2.34 -12.22
N THR A 43 13.63 -1.87 -11.24
CA THR A 43 13.96 -0.68 -10.43
C THR A 43 14.74 -0.99 -9.16
N ASN A 44 15.06 -2.27 -8.91
CA ASN A 44 15.64 -2.74 -7.65
C ASN A 44 14.80 -2.27 -6.42
N GLY A 45 13.48 -2.31 -6.59
CA GLY A 45 12.49 -1.86 -5.63
C GLY A 45 12.17 -2.91 -4.57
N MET A 46 11.03 -2.73 -3.90
CA MET A 46 10.55 -3.62 -2.85
C MET A 46 9.04 -3.61 -2.75
N ALA A 47 8.46 -4.74 -2.33
CA ALA A 47 7.07 -4.83 -1.89
C ALA A 47 7.03 -4.93 -0.36
N VAL A 48 6.04 -4.28 0.26
CA VAL A 48 5.84 -4.28 1.72
C VAL A 48 4.34 -4.44 1.97
N SER A 49 3.98 -5.34 2.88
CA SER A 49 2.62 -5.44 3.43
C SER A 49 2.51 -4.59 4.70
N VAL A 50 1.32 -4.04 4.91
CA VAL A 50 0.94 -3.28 6.12
C VAL A 50 -0.40 -3.79 6.62
N SER A 51 -0.63 -3.72 7.93
CA SER A 51 -1.91 -4.07 8.53
C SER A 51 -2.94 -2.95 8.40
N ASP A 52 -4.21 -3.28 8.57
CA ASP A 52 -5.30 -2.29 8.57
C ASP A 52 -5.11 -1.24 9.68
N GLU A 53 -4.57 -1.63 10.84
CA GLU A 53 -4.23 -0.71 11.93
C GLU A 53 -3.14 0.28 11.51
N GLU A 54 -2.07 -0.20 10.85
CA GLU A 54 -1.00 0.67 10.33
C GLU A 54 -1.55 1.67 9.30
N VAL A 55 -2.52 1.26 8.47
CA VAL A 55 -3.20 2.11 7.50
C VAL A 55 -4.04 3.19 8.19
N LEU A 56 -4.81 2.84 9.21
CA LEU A 56 -5.61 3.80 9.99
C LEU A 56 -4.72 4.83 10.70
N GLU A 57 -3.67 4.36 11.36
CA GLU A 57 -2.71 5.25 12.02
C GLU A 57 -2.04 6.21 11.04
N ALA A 58 -1.67 5.71 9.86
CA ALA A 58 -1.08 6.51 8.79
C ALA A 58 -2.07 7.55 8.25
N ARG A 59 -3.32 7.15 7.99
CA ARG A 59 -4.39 8.05 7.54
C ARG A 59 -4.64 9.15 8.55
N ASP A 60 -4.82 8.80 9.82
CA ASP A 60 -5.11 9.76 10.89
C ASP A 60 -3.95 10.72 11.12
N PHE A 61 -2.71 10.22 11.02
CA PHE A 61 -1.53 11.06 11.03
C PHE A 61 -1.54 12.06 9.87
N MET A 62 -1.79 11.60 8.64
CA MET A 62 -1.89 12.48 7.46
C MET A 62 -3.01 13.52 7.60
N GLY A 63 -4.16 13.12 8.15
CA GLY A 63 -5.30 14.01 8.42
C GLY A 63 -4.96 15.11 9.42
N LYS A 64 -4.23 14.78 10.49
CA LYS A 64 -3.70 15.77 11.46
C LYS A 64 -2.74 16.78 10.83
N HIS A 65 -2.18 16.48 9.65
CA HIS A 65 -1.30 17.36 8.87
C HIS A 65 -1.99 17.99 7.65
N GLY A 66 -3.33 17.93 7.58
CA GLY A 66 -4.10 18.58 6.53
C GLY A 66 -4.18 17.81 5.20
N ILE A 67 -3.77 16.53 5.18
CA ILE A 67 -3.87 15.66 4.01
C ILE A 67 -4.99 14.65 4.25
N PHE A 68 -6.14 14.87 3.60
CA PHE A 68 -7.33 14.04 3.81
C PHE A 68 -7.48 12.95 2.73
N VAL A 69 -7.06 11.73 3.07
CA VAL A 69 -7.10 10.55 2.18
C VAL A 69 -8.04 9.47 2.71
N GLU A 70 -8.58 8.65 1.81
CA GLU A 70 -9.25 7.39 2.16
C GLU A 70 -8.22 6.34 2.63
N PRO A 71 -8.62 5.21 3.27
CA PRO A 71 -7.67 4.21 3.77
C PRO A 71 -6.66 3.73 2.71
N SER A 72 -7.11 3.38 1.50
CA SER A 72 -6.21 2.96 0.41
C SER A 72 -5.21 4.04 0.00
N GLY A 73 -5.56 5.33 0.15
CA GLY A 73 -4.67 6.45 -0.12
C GLY A 73 -3.57 6.64 0.93
N ALA A 74 -3.72 6.04 2.11
CA ALA A 74 -2.71 6.08 3.19
C ALA A 74 -1.70 4.92 3.12
N VAL A 75 -1.98 3.85 2.37
CA VAL A 75 -1.18 2.62 2.31
C VAL A 75 0.29 2.88 1.94
N ALA A 76 0.53 3.77 0.96
CA ALA A 76 1.89 4.12 0.56
C ALA A 76 2.68 4.81 1.69
N TYR A 77 2.01 5.66 2.48
CA TYR A 77 2.62 6.32 3.63
C TYR A 77 2.83 5.37 4.80
N ALA A 78 1.86 4.48 5.07
CA ALA A 78 1.99 3.41 6.06
C ALA A 78 3.21 2.52 5.76
N GLY A 79 3.35 2.09 4.50
CA GLY A 79 4.51 1.31 4.04
C GLY A 79 5.82 2.07 4.25
N ALA A 80 5.87 3.35 3.87
CA ALA A 80 7.06 4.19 4.06
C ALA A 80 7.44 4.34 5.55
N ARG A 81 6.48 4.48 6.46
CA ARG A 81 6.71 4.49 7.91
C ARG A 81 7.31 3.17 8.40
N ARG A 82 6.78 2.03 7.94
CA ARG A 82 7.25 0.69 8.32
C ARG A 82 8.72 0.42 7.94
N ILE A 83 9.18 0.99 6.82
CA ILE A 83 10.56 0.83 6.34
C ILE A 83 11.41 2.09 6.47
N THR A 84 11.05 3.01 7.37
CA THR A 84 11.67 4.34 7.47
C THR A 84 13.19 4.30 7.59
N GLU A 85 13.74 3.32 8.33
CA GLU A 85 15.19 3.14 8.48
C GLU A 85 15.91 2.86 7.15
N ARG A 86 15.24 2.20 6.19
CA ARG A 86 15.79 1.93 4.84
C ARG A 86 15.67 3.13 3.90
N LEU A 87 14.85 4.10 4.28
CA LEU A 87 14.57 5.32 3.54
C LEU A 87 15.31 6.53 4.13
N ASP A 88 16.10 6.33 5.19
CA ASP A 88 16.80 7.41 5.88
C ASP A 88 17.59 8.30 4.90
N LYS A 89 17.47 9.62 5.10
CA LYS A 89 18.08 10.68 4.28
C LYS A 89 17.65 10.71 2.81
N LYS A 90 16.60 9.98 2.40
CA LYS A 90 16.05 10.05 1.05
C LYS A 90 14.82 10.95 1.01
N ILE A 91 14.60 11.59 -0.13
CA ILE A 91 13.31 12.21 -0.45
C ILE A 91 12.37 11.08 -0.89
N VAL A 92 11.26 10.94 -0.17
CA VAL A 92 10.23 9.92 -0.43
C VAL A 92 8.97 10.61 -0.90
N VAL A 93 8.42 10.14 -2.02
CA VAL A 93 7.13 10.60 -2.55
C VAL A 93 6.11 9.48 -2.35
N CYS A 94 5.12 9.71 -1.50
CA CYS A 94 4.00 8.79 -1.27
C CYS A 94 2.79 9.25 -2.11
N MET A 95 2.22 8.33 -2.91
CA MET A 95 1.03 8.63 -3.71
C MET A 95 -0.24 8.44 -2.89
N GLY A 96 -0.97 9.52 -2.61
CA GLY A 96 -2.33 9.49 -2.07
C GLY A 96 -3.35 9.37 -3.20
N THR A 97 -3.73 8.15 -3.55
CA THR A 97 -4.53 7.85 -4.75
C THR A 97 -6.03 8.12 -4.60
N GLY A 98 -6.50 8.39 -3.38
CA GLY A 98 -7.92 8.58 -3.08
C GLY A 98 -8.18 9.66 -2.03
N HIS A 99 -9.14 10.54 -2.32
CA HIS A 99 -9.58 11.59 -1.41
C HIS A 99 -10.47 11.01 -0.30
N GLY A 100 -10.33 11.48 0.94
CA GLY A 100 -11.14 11.02 2.07
C GLY A 100 -12.66 11.30 1.96
N LEU A 101 -13.11 12.02 0.92
CA LEU A 101 -14.53 12.25 0.66
C LEU A 101 -15.20 11.06 -0.04
N LYS A 102 -14.41 10.14 -0.60
CA LYS A 102 -14.92 8.90 -1.16
C LYS A 102 -15.45 7.97 -0.07
N ASP A 103 -14.89 8.07 1.13
CA ASP A 103 -15.16 7.16 2.24
C ASP A 103 -15.41 7.96 3.52
N MET A 104 -16.61 8.54 3.61
CA MET A 104 -17.01 9.42 4.72
C MET A 104 -17.49 8.65 5.96
N CYS A 105 -17.68 7.33 5.85
CA CYS A 105 -17.94 6.49 7.00
C CYS A 105 -16.60 6.30 7.73
N GLY A 106 -16.44 7.00 8.86
CA GLY A 106 -15.19 7.01 9.64
C GLY A 106 -14.89 5.67 10.30
N ILE A 107 -14.39 4.72 9.51
CA ILE A 107 -13.68 3.53 10.03
C ILE A 107 -12.39 3.96 10.70
#